data_AF-F0XW15-F1
#
_entry.id   AF-F0XW15-F1
#
_cell.length_a   1.000
_cell.length_b   1.000
_cell.length_c   1.000
_cell.angle_alpha   90.00
_cell.angle_beta   90.00
_cell.angle_gamma   90.00
#
_symmetry.space_group_name_H-M   'P 1'
#
loop_
_entity.id
_entity.type
_entity.pdbx_description
1 polymer ?
#
loop_
_entity_poly.entity_id
_entity_poly.type
_entity_poly.pdbx_seq_one_letter_code
_entity_poly.pdbx_strand_id
1 'polypeptide(L)'
;MRLSLLALFCTTTTALRAPSHGTRPLTAMRAVTTEELVESFGAMKAAAGELAPFSQAEVASVVASLANVGLDASRADAVGAVLRDRAGNSHKDWAATEAGGAALAAALPAADSDEFARIFEKVLGGGGWAGAVAAAESRPESAKPWVVLVTGVNGIRKTTSIYEPWFGDALREAIVGPGGARADVARDDLPVGSTSFFRQLDFVIATAANEDFRRLYGIEDVAAYAAAKDAIFSRYRTVAEMVGALLVAEAKTRDLNVMLETSGRDVAMFEYVDHFFPDAHYRKLALNFEIEDLAFAERSVDSRMLGEMARGKAAAAAGDARAVVDANAGGPYGSAVLAGVQRDSRACWAKVAAGDAGVGATWHMASLAISPSDDAPWTLRAATAGATSFAYSPRS
;
A
#
# COMPACT_ATOMS: atom_id res chain seq x y z
N MET A 1 34.20 7.96 -33.27
CA MET A 1 34.25 6.53 -33.64
C MET A 1 33.77 5.70 -32.45
N ARG A 2 32.49 5.31 -32.45
CA ARG A 2 31.90 4.43 -31.44
C ARG A 2 31.87 3.02 -32.04
N LEU A 3 32.54 2.08 -31.38
CA LEU A 3 32.57 0.68 -31.77
C LEU A 3 31.52 -0.07 -30.94
N SER A 4 30.60 -0.69 -31.66
CA SER A 4 29.56 -1.60 -31.20
C SER A 4 30.14 -2.83 -30.51
N LEU A 5 29.54 -3.27 -29.41
CA LEU A 5 29.57 -4.67 -29.02
C LEU A 5 28.15 -5.11 -28.63
N LEU A 6 27.52 -5.80 -29.58
CA LEU A 6 26.35 -6.64 -29.39
C LEU A 6 26.83 -7.91 -28.66
N ALA A 7 26.31 -8.18 -27.46
CA ALA A 7 26.52 -9.45 -26.78
C ALA A 7 25.17 -10.10 -26.50
N LEU A 8 24.97 -11.21 -27.21
CA LEU A 8 23.86 -12.15 -27.19
C LEU A 8 23.87 -12.91 -25.85
N PHE A 9 22.85 -12.73 -25.00
CA PHE A 9 22.60 -13.66 -23.88
C PHE A 9 21.33 -14.45 -24.16
N CYS A 10 21.55 -15.68 -24.61
CA CYS A 10 20.54 -16.74 -24.63
C CYS A 10 20.23 -17.18 -23.20
N THR A 11 18.94 -17.41 -23.00
CA THR A 11 18.25 -17.88 -21.81
C THR A 11 18.70 -19.28 -21.37
N THR A 12 19.14 -19.38 -20.12
CA THR A 12 19.02 -20.61 -19.32
C THR A 12 18.43 -20.24 -17.97
N THR A 13 17.09 -20.34 -17.88
CA THR A 13 16.33 -20.21 -16.63
C THR A 13 16.62 -21.45 -15.78
N THR A 14 17.71 -21.41 -15.02
CA THR A 14 17.94 -22.38 -13.96
C THR A 14 17.15 -21.89 -12.76
N ALA A 15 16.06 -22.56 -12.43
CA ALA A 15 15.29 -22.32 -11.21
C ALA A 15 16.17 -22.65 -10.01
N LEU A 16 16.90 -21.64 -9.51
CA LEU A 16 17.53 -21.68 -8.21
C LEU A 16 16.42 -21.73 -7.16
N ARG A 17 16.16 -22.93 -6.65
CA ARG A 17 15.41 -23.10 -5.39
C ARG A 17 16.25 -22.42 -4.31
N ALA A 18 15.85 -21.23 -3.90
CA ALA A 18 16.42 -20.56 -2.74
C ALA A 18 16.29 -21.51 -1.52
N PRO A 19 17.31 -21.62 -0.67
CA PRO A 19 17.21 -22.40 0.56
C PRO A 19 16.03 -21.88 1.38
N SER A 20 15.20 -22.80 1.88
CA SER A 20 14.12 -22.46 2.81
C SER A 20 14.74 -21.88 4.08
N HIS A 21 14.83 -20.56 4.17
CA HIS A 21 15.26 -19.87 5.38
C HIS A 21 14.28 -20.27 6.49
N GLY A 22 14.78 -20.97 7.51
CA GLY A 22 13.96 -21.52 8.58
C GLY A 22 13.15 -20.41 9.24
N THR A 23 11.83 -20.43 9.02
CA THR A 23 10.90 -19.59 9.76
C THR A 23 10.91 -20.05 11.21
N ARG A 24 11.05 -19.10 12.14
CA ARG A 24 10.97 -19.40 13.56
C ARG A 24 9.51 -19.78 13.85
N PRO A 25 9.24 -20.92 14.52
CA PRO A 25 7.87 -21.32 14.81
C PRO A 25 7.19 -20.26 15.67
N LEU A 26 5.97 -19.89 15.30
CA LEU A 26 5.16 -18.92 16.05
C LEU A 26 4.92 -19.41 17.48
N THR A 27 4.82 -18.45 18.42
CA THR A 27 4.56 -18.77 19.83
C THR A 27 3.23 -19.51 19.97
N ALA A 28 3.23 -20.64 20.70
CA ALA A 28 2.03 -21.43 20.94
C ALA A 28 0.93 -20.54 21.55
N MET A 29 -0.23 -20.47 20.87
CA MET A 29 -1.37 -19.71 21.36
C MET A 29 -2.11 -20.49 22.44
N ARG A 30 -2.37 -19.84 23.57
CA ARG A 30 -3.41 -20.29 24.50
C ARG A 30 -4.75 -20.28 23.77
N ALA A 31 -5.63 -21.23 24.07
CA ALA A 31 -7.02 -21.17 23.61
C ALA A 31 -7.69 -19.92 24.21
N VAL A 32 -8.16 -19.03 23.33
CA VAL A 32 -8.90 -17.80 23.65
C VAL A 32 -10.28 -17.92 23.00
N THR A 33 -11.34 -17.52 23.71
CA THR A 33 -12.70 -17.55 23.15
C THR A 33 -12.88 -16.45 22.11
N THR A 34 -13.87 -16.60 21.21
CA THR A 34 -14.23 -15.54 20.27
C THR A 34 -14.64 -14.25 20.99
N GLU A 35 -15.34 -14.36 22.12
CA GLU A 35 -15.75 -13.22 22.95
C GLU A 35 -14.55 -12.45 23.52
N GLU A 36 -13.57 -13.17 24.08
CA GLU A 36 -12.32 -12.59 24.58
C GLU A 36 -11.52 -11.90 23.46
N LEU A 37 -11.52 -12.46 22.25
CA LEU A 37 -10.89 -11.84 21.08
C LEU A 37 -11.61 -10.53 20.68
N VAL A 38 -12.94 -10.56 20.57
CA VAL A 38 -13.73 -9.39 20.21
C VAL A 38 -13.56 -8.27 21.23
N GLU A 39 -13.58 -8.58 22.53
CA GLU A 39 -13.31 -7.60 23.59
C GLU A 39 -11.90 -7.01 23.48
N SER A 40 -10.90 -7.86 23.29
CA SER A 40 -9.49 -7.44 23.11
C SER A 40 -9.32 -6.49 21.92
N PHE A 41 -9.97 -6.75 20.78
CA PHE A 41 -9.92 -5.86 19.62
C PHE A 41 -10.75 -4.59 19.81
N GLY A 42 -11.86 -4.67 20.57
CA GLY A 42 -12.62 -3.49 20.99
C GLY A 42 -11.77 -2.52 21.80
N ALA A 43 -11.04 -3.02 22.80
CA ALA A 43 -10.12 -2.22 23.61
C ALA A 43 -8.99 -1.62 22.76
N MET A 44 -8.43 -2.40 21.82
CA MET A 44 -7.43 -1.93 20.87
C MET A 44 -7.95 -0.76 20.02
N LYS A 45 -9.20 -0.85 19.53
CA LYS A 45 -9.83 0.21 18.74
C LYS A 45 -10.04 1.49 19.57
N ALA A 46 -10.48 1.35 20.82
CA ALA A 46 -10.63 2.47 21.75
C ALA A 46 -9.29 3.18 21.99
N ALA A 47 -8.24 2.43 22.33
CA ALA A 47 -6.89 2.96 22.54
C ALA A 47 -6.34 3.70 21.31
N ALA A 48 -6.65 3.22 20.10
CA ALA A 48 -6.29 3.92 18.86
C ALA A 48 -7.04 5.25 18.71
N GLY A 49 -8.34 5.30 19.05
CA GLY A 49 -9.14 6.52 18.98
C GLY A 49 -8.71 7.59 19.99
N GLU A 50 -8.19 7.17 21.14
CA GLU A 50 -7.67 8.05 22.19
C GLU A 50 -6.22 8.48 21.97
N LEU A 51 -5.56 7.98 20.91
CA LEU A 51 -4.12 8.16 20.68
C LEU A 51 -3.29 7.72 21.92
N ALA A 52 -3.74 6.65 22.59
CA ALA A 52 -3.06 6.16 23.77
C ALA A 52 -1.64 5.67 23.41
N PRO A 53 -0.63 5.93 24.25
CA PRO A 53 0.68 5.33 24.06
C PRO A 53 0.63 3.81 23.91
N PHE A 54 1.59 3.22 23.18
CA PHE A 54 1.69 1.76 23.11
C PHE A 54 2.05 1.20 24.48
N SER A 55 1.30 0.20 24.92
CA SER A 55 1.63 -0.60 26.10
C SER A 55 2.87 -1.45 25.86
N GLN A 56 3.49 -1.94 26.94
CA GLN A 56 4.63 -2.85 26.85
C GLN A 56 4.29 -4.12 26.06
N ALA A 57 3.05 -4.63 26.19
CA ALA A 57 2.58 -5.81 25.48
C ALA A 57 2.47 -5.56 23.96
N GLU A 58 1.97 -4.39 23.55
CA GLU A 58 1.87 -4.02 22.14
C GLU A 58 3.25 -3.82 21.51
N VAL A 59 4.18 -3.18 22.23
CA VAL A 59 5.57 -3.04 21.76
C VAL A 59 6.23 -4.41 21.58
N ALA A 60 6.06 -5.30 22.57
CA ALA A 60 6.56 -6.67 22.47
C ALA A 60 5.93 -7.44 21.30
N SER A 61 4.64 -7.23 21.02
CA SER A 61 3.92 -7.85 19.89
C SER A 61 4.50 -7.41 18.54
N VAL A 62 4.79 -6.13 18.34
CA VAL A 62 5.41 -5.64 17.09
C VAL A 62 6.83 -6.19 16.93
N VAL A 63 7.63 -6.16 18.00
CA VAL A 63 9.01 -6.70 17.96
C VAL A 63 9.00 -8.19 17.65
N ALA A 64 8.10 -8.96 18.28
CA ALA A 64 7.90 -10.38 17.97
C ALA A 64 7.47 -10.59 16.51
N SER A 65 6.52 -9.79 16.02
CA SER A 65 6.06 -9.83 14.64
C SER A 65 7.22 -9.59 13.65
N LEU A 66 8.08 -8.61 13.89
CA LEU A 66 9.26 -8.37 13.05
C LEU A 66 10.31 -9.50 13.17
N ALA A 67 10.50 -10.05 14.37
CA ALA A 67 11.40 -11.20 14.57
C ALA A 67 10.91 -12.45 13.83
N ASN A 68 9.60 -12.68 13.77
CA ASN A 68 9.00 -13.80 13.04
C ASN A 68 9.32 -13.76 11.52
N VAL A 69 9.57 -12.57 10.97
CA VAL A 69 9.92 -12.37 9.56
C VAL A 69 11.40 -12.04 9.32
N GLY A 70 12.24 -12.15 10.36
CA GLY A 70 13.70 -12.15 10.21
C GLY A 70 14.46 -11.00 10.87
N LEU A 71 13.83 -10.17 11.72
CA LEU A 71 14.57 -9.16 12.50
C LEU A 71 15.51 -9.83 13.51
N ASP A 72 16.78 -9.40 13.52
CA ASP A 72 17.75 -9.83 14.53
C ASP A 72 17.34 -9.40 15.96
N ALA A 73 17.48 -10.31 16.91
CA ALA A 73 17.13 -10.07 18.31
C ALA A 73 17.93 -8.91 18.94
N SER A 74 19.14 -8.61 18.46
CA SER A 74 19.95 -7.48 18.95
C SER A 74 19.32 -6.12 18.64
N ARG A 75 18.34 -6.06 17.73
CA ARG A 75 17.64 -4.83 17.34
C ARG A 75 16.33 -4.63 18.10
N ALA A 76 15.87 -5.64 18.83
CA ALA A 76 14.59 -5.64 19.56
C ALA A 76 14.42 -4.41 20.46
N ASP A 77 15.45 -4.10 21.27
CA ASP A 77 15.39 -2.99 22.22
C ASP A 77 15.36 -1.62 21.52
N ALA A 78 16.14 -1.46 20.44
CA ALA A 78 16.18 -0.22 19.66
C ALA A 78 14.83 0.05 18.97
N VAL A 79 14.25 -0.97 18.32
CA VAL A 79 12.93 -0.87 17.71
C VAL A 79 11.86 -0.60 18.79
N GLY A 80 11.91 -1.33 19.90
CA GLY A 80 10.98 -1.16 21.02
C GLY A 80 11.05 0.22 21.67
N ALA A 81 12.23 0.85 21.70
CA ALA A 81 12.39 2.24 22.17
C ALA A 81 11.66 3.23 21.26
N VAL A 82 11.82 3.12 19.93
CA VAL A 82 11.14 3.98 18.97
C VAL A 82 9.61 3.84 19.07
N LEU A 83 9.12 2.60 19.20
CA LEU A 83 7.69 2.34 19.30
C LEU A 83 7.07 2.94 20.56
N ARG A 84 7.73 2.83 21.72
CA ARG A 84 7.25 3.44 22.98
C ARG A 84 7.12 4.96 22.88
N ASP A 85 8.06 5.60 22.18
CA ASP A 85 8.11 7.05 22.03
C ASP A 85 7.10 7.58 21.00
N ARG A 86 6.83 6.82 19.93
CA ARG A 86 6.16 7.37 18.73
C ARG A 86 4.87 6.67 18.32
N ALA A 87 4.66 5.40 18.65
CA ALA A 87 3.59 4.62 18.04
C ALA A 87 2.17 5.06 18.46
N GLY A 88 2.03 5.75 19.60
CA GLY A 88 0.77 6.33 20.05
C GLY A 88 0.42 7.69 19.42
N ASN A 89 1.36 8.31 18.69
CA ASN A 89 1.14 9.64 18.11
C ASN A 89 0.12 9.58 16.97
N SER A 90 -0.46 10.75 16.65
CA SER A 90 -1.29 10.89 15.45
C SER A 90 -0.47 10.62 14.19
N HIS A 91 -0.93 9.67 13.37
CA HIS A 91 -0.35 9.42 12.04
C HIS A 91 -0.52 10.58 11.05
N LYS A 92 -1.32 11.59 11.40
CA LYS A 92 -1.48 12.83 10.62
C LYS A 92 -0.46 13.91 11.01
N ASP A 93 0.32 13.71 12.08
CA ASP A 93 1.49 14.54 12.35
C ASP A 93 2.66 14.04 11.50
N TRP A 94 2.77 14.55 10.27
CA TRP A 94 3.77 14.05 9.32
C TRP A 94 5.20 14.37 9.71
N ALA A 95 5.44 15.50 10.37
CA ALA A 95 6.78 15.84 10.87
C ALA A 95 7.21 14.84 11.96
N ALA A 96 6.32 14.52 12.91
CA ALA A 96 6.61 13.50 13.91
C ALA A 96 6.71 12.09 13.30
N THR A 97 5.90 11.78 12.29
CA THR A 97 5.93 10.50 11.57
C THR A 97 7.23 10.32 10.77
N GLU A 98 7.70 11.38 10.10
CA GLU A 98 8.97 11.40 9.38
C GLU A 98 10.15 11.23 10.33
N ALA A 99 10.16 11.95 11.46
CA ALA A 99 11.16 11.77 12.51
C ALA A 99 11.15 10.33 13.08
N GLY A 100 9.95 9.75 13.26
CA GLY A 100 9.79 8.35 13.66
C GLY A 100 10.31 7.36 12.60
N GLY A 101 10.09 7.64 11.32
CA GLY A 101 10.66 6.88 10.21
C GLY A 101 12.19 6.92 10.20
N ALA A 102 12.80 8.09 10.42
CA ALA A 102 14.25 8.24 10.56
C ALA A 102 14.80 7.47 11.78
N ALA A 103 14.10 7.49 12.91
CA ALA A 103 14.46 6.72 14.09
C ALA A 103 14.37 5.20 13.85
N LEU A 104 13.32 4.74 13.14
CA LEU A 104 13.21 3.34 12.72
C LEU A 104 14.33 2.96 11.75
N ALA A 105 14.74 3.84 10.84
CA ALA A 105 15.85 3.57 9.92
C ALA A 105 17.18 3.32 10.65
N ALA A 106 17.40 3.99 11.79
CA ALA A 106 18.54 3.75 12.64
C ALA A 106 18.44 2.44 13.46
N ALA A 107 17.21 2.03 13.82
CA ALA A 107 16.96 0.82 14.61
C ALA A 107 16.91 -0.47 13.76
N LEU A 108 16.37 -0.38 12.54
CA LEU A 108 16.21 -1.49 11.60
C LEU A 108 17.50 -1.75 10.81
N PRO A 109 17.62 -2.90 10.14
CA PRO A 109 18.68 -3.12 9.15
C PRO A 109 18.63 -2.07 8.03
N ALA A 110 19.77 -1.81 7.39
CA ALA A 110 19.84 -0.86 6.28
C ALA A 110 18.88 -1.26 5.16
N ALA A 111 18.25 -0.28 4.50
CA ALA A 111 17.18 -0.53 3.53
C ALA A 111 17.62 -1.32 2.29
N ASP A 112 18.93 -1.34 2.01
CA ASP A 112 19.57 -2.10 0.94
C ASP A 112 20.09 -3.48 1.37
N SER A 113 19.93 -3.86 2.64
CA SER A 113 20.39 -5.14 3.18
C SER A 113 19.43 -6.29 2.91
N ASP A 114 19.98 -7.51 2.77
CA ASP A 114 19.20 -8.74 2.64
C ASP A 114 18.29 -9.00 3.86
N GLU A 115 18.68 -8.53 5.04
CA GLU A 115 17.85 -8.63 6.25
C GLU A 115 16.60 -7.76 6.15
N PHE A 116 16.75 -6.49 5.71
CA PHE A 116 15.62 -5.60 5.48
C PHE A 116 14.71 -6.14 4.36
N ALA A 117 15.31 -6.57 3.26
CA ALA A 117 14.58 -7.14 2.13
C ALA A 117 13.76 -8.36 2.53
N ARG A 118 14.30 -9.20 3.42
CA ARG A 118 13.59 -10.34 4.00
C ARG A 118 12.47 -9.88 4.93
N ILE A 119 12.71 -9.00 5.91
CA ILE A 119 11.64 -8.51 6.81
C ILE A 119 10.45 -7.98 6.00
N PHE A 120 10.73 -7.16 4.99
CA PHE A 120 9.73 -6.45 4.18
C PHE A 120 9.48 -7.08 2.81
N GLU A 121 9.71 -8.39 2.66
CA GLU A 121 9.61 -9.12 1.38
C GLU A 121 8.28 -8.83 0.66
N LYS A 122 7.15 -8.93 1.38
CA LYS A 122 5.82 -8.64 0.84
C LYS A 122 5.66 -7.18 0.42
N VAL A 123 6.19 -6.24 1.21
CA VAL A 123 6.09 -4.80 0.94
C VAL A 123 6.90 -4.43 -0.31
N LEU A 124 8.15 -4.89 -0.41
CA LEU A 124 9.04 -4.58 -1.52
C LEU A 124 8.65 -5.34 -2.79
N GLY A 125 8.40 -6.64 -2.68
CA GLY A 125 8.02 -7.50 -3.80
C GLY A 125 6.63 -7.17 -4.32
N GLY A 126 5.64 -7.09 -3.43
CA GLY A 126 4.26 -6.73 -3.78
C GLY A 126 4.12 -5.28 -4.25
N GLY A 127 4.95 -4.38 -3.72
CA GLY A 127 5.00 -2.98 -4.15
C GLY A 127 5.80 -2.74 -5.43
N GLY A 128 6.45 -3.73 -6.03
CA GLY A 128 7.18 -3.54 -7.29
C GLY A 128 8.50 -2.76 -7.18
N TRP A 129 9.17 -2.80 -6.01
CA TRP A 129 10.41 -2.05 -5.73
C TRP A 129 11.49 -2.25 -6.80
N ALA A 130 11.76 -3.50 -7.20
CA ALA A 130 12.80 -3.81 -8.18
C ALA A 130 12.52 -3.20 -9.56
N GLY A 131 11.26 -3.21 -9.99
CA GLY A 131 10.86 -2.57 -11.26
C GLY A 131 11.01 -1.06 -11.21
N ALA A 132 10.70 -0.45 -10.06
CA ALA A 132 10.89 0.98 -9.84
C ALA A 132 12.38 1.39 -9.88
N VAL A 133 13.27 0.60 -9.26
CA VAL A 133 14.72 0.82 -9.30
C VAL A 133 15.24 0.76 -10.74
N ALA A 134 14.91 -0.31 -11.47
CA ALA A 134 15.33 -0.45 -12.86
C ALA A 134 14.82 0.71 -13.75
N ALA A 135 13.58 1.17 -13.52
CA ALA A 135 13.04 2.32 -14.23
C ALA A 135 13.80 3.61 -13.90
N ALA A 136 14.16 3.84 -12.64
CA ALA A 136 14.93 5.00 -12.22
C ALA A 136 16.33 5.02 -12.83
N GLU A 137 17.03 3.88 -12.86
CA GLU A 137 18.36 3.74 -13.48
C GLU A 137 18.34 4.01 -15.00
N SER A 138 17.22 3.72 -15.66
CA SER A 138 17.03 3.97 -17.10
C SER A 138 16.56 5.40 -17.43
N ARG A 139 16.18 6.19 -16.42
CA ARG A 139 15.59 7.51 -16.62
C ARG A 139 16.66 8.53 -17.03
N PRO A 140 16.39 9.42 -18.01
CA PRO A 140 17.30 10.53 -18.30
C PRO A 140 17.53 11.42 -17.07
N GLU A 141 18.77 11.86 -16.84
CA GLU A 141 19.13 12.73 -15.70
C GLU A 141 18.31 14.03 -15.64
N SER A 142 17.84 14.53 -16.79
CA SER A 142 17.02 15.73 -16.87
C SER A 142 15.54 15.51 -16.50
N ALA A 143 15.09 14.26 -16.40
CA ALA A 143 13.70 13.91 -16.15
C ALA A 143 13.45 13.64 -14.67
N LYS A 144 12.48 14.36 -14.11
CA LYS A 144 12.03 14.18 -12.72
C LYS A 144 11.23 12.87 -12.55
N PRO A 145 11.39 12.16 -11.42
CA PRO A 145 10.49 11.07 -11.06
C PRO A 145 9.06 11.56 -10.78
N TRP A 146 8.12 10.62 -10.78
CA TRP A 146 6.72 10.87 -10.44
C TRP A 146 6.38 10.40 -9.03
N VAL A 147 5.59 11.21 -8.32
CA VAL A 147 4.78 10.73 -7.20
C VAL A 147 3.32 10.75 -7.61
N VAL A 148 2.65 9.64 -7.41
CA VAL A 148 1.28 9.40 -7.86
C VAL A 148 0.39 9.11 -6.66
N LEU A 149 -0.62 9.94 -6.46
CA LEU A 149 -1.71 9.67 -5.53
C LEU A 149 -2.81 8.91 -6.26
N VAL A 150 -3.11 7.69 -5.82
CA VAL A 150 -4.12 6.81 -6.42
C VAL A 150 -5.36 6.78 -5.52
N THR A 151 -6.49 7.30 -6.02
CA THR A 151 -7.75 7.37 -5.30
C THR A 151 -8.84 6.54 -5.96
N GLY A 152 -9.83 6.14 -5.16
CA GLY A 152 -10.99 5.38 -5.59
C GLY A 152 -11.35 4.30 -4.57
N VAL A 153 -12.60 3.84 -4.60
CA VAL A 153 -13.10 2.88 -3.61
C VAL A 153 -12.38 1.53 -3.69
N ASN A 154 -12.42 0.77 -2.59
CA ASN A 154 -11.89 -0.59 -2.58
C ASN A 154 -12.75 -1.51 -3.47
N GLY A 155 -12.15 -2.59 -4.00
CA GLY A 155 -12.86 -3.56 -4.84
C GLY A 155 -12.89 -3.23 -6.33
N ILE A 156 -12.43 -2.04 -6.74
CA ILE A 156 -12.43 -1.62 -8.16
C ILE A 156 -11.16 -2.00 -8.93
N ARG A 157 -10.28 -2.82 -8.33
CA ARG A 157 -9.08 -3.37 -9.01
C ARG A 157 -8.08 -2.32 -9.52
N LYS A 158 -7.94 -1.19 -8.81
CA LYS A 158 -6.99 -0.09 -9.14
C LYS A 158 -5.58 -0.60 -9.41
N THR A 159 -5.00 -1.36 -8.48
CA THR A 159 -3.65 -1.90 -8.65
C THR A 159 -3.56 -2.83 -9.86
N THR A 160 -4.56 -3.70 -10.10
CA THR A 160 -4.55 -4.58 -11.27
C THR A 160 -4.50 -3.79 -12.57
N SER A 161 -5.35 -2.77 -12.74
CA SER A 161 -5.41 -2.00 -13.97
C SER A 161 -4.15 -1.15 -14.21
N ILE A 162 -3.53 -0.62 -13.15
CA ILE A 162 -2.28 0.16 -13.24
C ILE A 162 -1.09 -0.68 -13.77
N TYR A 163 -1.14 -2.00 -13.60
CA TYR A 163 -0.11 -2.93 -14.09
C TYR A 163 -0.40 -3.49 -15.48
N GLU A 164 -1.54 -3.16 -16.10
CA GLU A 164 -1.84 -3.63 -17.45
C GLU A 164 -0.96 -2.93 -18.51
N PRO A 165 -0.50 -3.63 -19.57
CA PRO A 165 0.43 -3.06 -20.56
C PRO A 165 -0.11 -1.81 -21.29
N TRP A 166 -1.43 -1.69 -21.40
CA TRP A 166 -2.12 -0.58 -22.04
C TRP A 166 -2.35 0.61 -21.09
N PHE A 167 -2.05 0.50 -19.80
CA PHE A 167 -2.40 1.53 -18.81
C PHE A 167 -1.76 2.89 -19.12
N GLY A 168 -0.52 2.91 -19.63
CA GLY A 168 0.14 4.14 -20.06
C GLY A 168 -0.62 4.87 -21.18
N ASP A 169 -1.30 4.14 -22.07
CA ASP A 169 -2.14 4.73 -23.12
C ASP A 169 -3.41 5.33 -22.54
N ALA A 170 -4.10 4.61 -21.65
CA ALA A 170 -5.27 5.12 -20.94
C ALA A 170 -4.94 6.38 -20.11
N LEU A 171 -3.79 6.38 -19.42
CA LEU A 171 -3.34 7.51 -18.62
C LEU A 171 -3.01 8.73 -19.51
N ARG A 172 -2.37 8.52 -20.67
CA ARG A 172 -2.10 9.60 -21.64
C ARG A 172 -3.38 10.22 -22.22
N GLU A 173 -4.47 9.45 -22.31
CA GLU A 173 -5.79 9.98 -22.69
C GLU A 173 -6.45 10.79 -21.56
N ALA A 174 -6.18 10.44 -20.30
CA ALA A 174 -6.82 11.03 -19.13
C ALA A 174 -6.08 12.24 -18.53
N ILE A 175 -4.76 12.34 -18.74
CA ILE A 175 -3.91 13.29 -18.01
C ILE A 175 -4.12 14.74 -18.46
N VAL A 176 -4.41 15.60 -17.48
CA VAL A 176 -4.45 17.06 -17.61
C VAL A 176 -3.37 17.67 -16.73
N GLY A 177 -2.78 18.77 -17.18
CA GLY A 177 -1.79 19.54 -16.43
C GLY A 177 -2.44 20.56 -15.50
N PRO A 178 -1.62 21.31 -14.75
CA PRO A 178 -2.08 22.45 -13.96
C PRO A 178 -2.87 23.43 -14.84
N GLY A 179 -4.09 23.78 -14.41
CA GLY A 179 -5.02 24.61 -15.19
C GLY A 179 -5.97 23.83 -16.12
N GLY A 180 -5.93 22.49 -16.11
CA GLY A 180 -6.95 21.63 -16.72
C GLY A 180 -6.80 21.37 -18.22
N ALA A 181 -5.77 21.91 -18.87
CA ALA A 181 -5.45 21.58 -20.26
C ALA A 181 -4.85 20.16 -20.35
N ARG A 182 -5.09 19.46 -21.46
CA ARG A 182 -4.47 18.15 -21.71
C ARG A 182 -2.95 18.26 -21.63
N ALA A 183 -2.32 17.39 -20.83
CA ALA A 183 -0.88 17.41 -20.69
C ALA A 183 -0.21 16.70 -21.88
N ASP A 184 0.87 17.30 -22.39
CA ASP A 184 1.72 16.69 -23.42
C ASP A 184 2.86 15.92 -22.74
N VAL A 185 2.53 14.73 -22.23
CA VAL A 185 3.49 13.82 -21.60
C VAL A 185 3.63 12.58 -22.48
N ALA A 186 4.86 12.23 -22.83
CA ALA A 186 5.14 11.02 -23.59
C ALA A 186 4.67 9.78 -22.83
N ARG A 187 4.14 8.79 -23.56
CA ARG A 187 3.63 7.55 -22.97
C ARG A 187 4.67 6.86 -22.08
N ASP A 188 5.91 6.80 -22.55
CA ASP A 188 6.98 6.08 -21.86
C ASP A 188 7.54 6.87 -20.65
N ASP A 189 7.19 8.16 -20.53
CA ASP A 189 7.50 8.99 -19.36
C ASP A 189 6.43 8.87 -18.25
N LEU A 190 5.29 8.23 -18.52
CA LEU A 190 4.20 8.12 -17.55
C LEU A 190 4.46 6.99 -16.53
N PRO A 191 4.15 7.21 -15.24
CA PRO A 191 4.32 6.19 -14.22
C PRO A 191 3.24 5.11 -14.38
N VAL A 192 3.67 3.85 -14.49
CA VAL A 192 2.81 2.67 -14.51
C VAL A 192 3.24 1.70 -13.42
N GLY A 193 2.45 0.64 -13.17
CA GLY A 193 2.72 -0.29 -12.08
C GLY A 193 4.08 -0.97 -12.18
N SER A 194 4.52 -1.36 -13.37
CA SER A 194 5.82 -2.02 -13.56
C SER A 194 7.04 -1.10 -13.39
N THR A 195 6.85 0.23 -13.38
CA THR A 195 7.93 1.23 -13.32
C THR A 195 7.89 2.07 -12.04
N SER A 196 7.08 1.67 -11.05
CA SER A 196 6.80 2.47 -9.86
C SER A 196 6.71 1.60 -8.61
N PHE A 197 7.16 2.14 -7.49
CA PHE A 197 7.02 1.50 -6.19
C PHE A 197 5.69 1.89 -5.54
N PHE A 198 4.85 0.90 -5.25
CA PHE A 198 3.58 1.06 -4.57
C PHE A 198 3.76 0.92 -3.06
N ARG A 199 3.61 2.03 -2.33
CA ARG A 199 3.72 2.03 -0.86
C ARG A 199 2.42 1.48 -0.24
N GLN A 200 2.38 0.17 -0.07
CA GLN A 200 1.23 -0.56 0.45
C GLN A 200 1.25 -0.67 1.98
N LEU A 201 0.56 0.27 2.65
CA LEU A 201 0.52 0.30 4.12
C LEU A 201 -0.15 -0.91 4.74
N ASP A 202 -1.09 -1.56 4.05
CA ASP A 202 -1.70 -2.81 4.48
C ASP A 202 -0.67 -3.95 4.57
N PHE A 203 0.30 -4.02 3.65
CA PHE A 203 1.40 -4.99 3.74
C PHE A 203 2.33 -4.69 4.91
N VAL A 204 2.59 -3.40 5.18
CA VAL A 204 3.38 -2.98 6.34
C VAL A 204 2.67 -3.34 7.64
N ILE A 205 1.37 -3.08 7.76
CA ILE A 205 0.55 -3.42 8.93
C ILE A 205 0.53 -4.94 9.15
N ALA A 206 0.28 -5.73 8.10
CA ALA A 206 0.31 -7.19 8.19
C ALA A 206 1.68 -7.70 8.66
N THR A 207 2.78 -7.10 8.18
CA THR A 207 4.14 -7.43 8.61
C THR A 207 4.36 -7.11 10.08
N ALA A 208 4.02 -5.89 10.51
CA ALA A 208 4.26 -5.38 11.86
C ALA A 208 3.31 -5.95 12.94
N ALA A 209 2.18 -6.51 12.53
CA ALA A 209 1.14 -7.02 13.43
C ALA A 209 0.77 -8.48 13.14
N ASN A 210 1.69 -9.30 12.58
CA ASN A 210 1.37 -10.67 12.19
C ASN A 210 0.91 -11.56 13.37
N GLU A 211 1.33 -11.25 14.61
CA GLU A 211 0.78 -11.92 15.80
C GLU A 211 -0.72 -11.63 16.01
N ASP A 212 -1.17 -10.40 15.77
CA ASP A 212 -2.59 -10.04 15.87
C ASP A 212 -3.39 -10.53 14.67
N PHE A 213 -2.82 -10.52 13.46
CA PHE A 213 -3.45 -11.15 12.29
C PHE A 213 -3.67 -12.65 12.49
N ARG A 214 -2.72 -13.34 13.10
CA ARG A 214 -2.88 -14.75 13.45
C ARG A 214 -4.07 -14.99 14.36
N ARG A 215 -4.31 -14.11 15.35
CA ARG A 215 -5.48 -14.16 16.24
C ARG A 215 -6.76 -13.81 15.49
N LEU A 216 -6.72 -12.77 14.66
CA LEU A 216 -7.82 -12.32 13.80
C LEU A 216 -8.35 -13.46 12.93
N TYR A 217 -7.48 -14.29 12.35
CA TYR A 217 -7.86 -15.42 11.50
C TYR A 217 -8.58 -16.57 12.24
N GLY A 218 -8.66 -16.51 13.57
CA GLY A 218 -9.51 -17.39 14.37
C GLY A 218 -10.99 -16.97 14.42
N ILE A 219 -11.35 -15.79 13.91
CA ILE A 219 -12.73 -15.28 13.91
C ILE A 219 -13.45 -15.78 12.65
N GLU A 220 -14.58 -16.46 12.84
CA GLU A 220 -15.37 -17.03 11.74
C GLU A 220 -16.49 -16.10 11.24
N ASP A 221 -17.02 -15.24 12.12
CA ASP A 221 -18.03 -14.25 11.73
C ASP A 221 -17.39 -13.09 10.96
N VAL A 222 -17.92 -12.81 9.77
CA VAL A 222 -17.36 -11.81 8.83
C VAL A 222 -17.42 -10.40 9.40
N ALA A 223 -18.51 -10.05 10.11
CA ALA A 223 -18.66 -8.70 10.67
C ALA A 223 -17.70 -8.47 11.84
N ALA A 224 -17.59 -9.44 12.75
CA ALA A 224 -16.62 -9.43 13.84
C ALA A 224 -15.18 -9.42 13.31
N TYR A 225 -14.90 -10.20 12.26
CA TYR A 225 -13.61 -10.20 11.58
C TYR A 225 -13.25 -8.82 11.02
N ALA A 226 -14.17 -8.19 10.27
CA ALA A 226 -13.95 -6.87 9.70
C ALA A 226 -13.72 -5.80 10.79
N ALA A 227 -14.50 -5.84 11.89
CA ALA A 227 -14.33 -4.94 13.02
C ALA A 227 -12.97 -5.13 13.73
N ALA A 228 -12.57 -6.38 13.97
CA ALA A 228 -11.27 -6.70 14.55
C ALA A 228 -10.11 -6.27 13.65
N LYS A 229 -10.23 -6.48 12.33
CA LYS A 229 -9.25 -6.01 11.36
C LYS A 229 -9.15 -4.48 11.36
N ASP A 230 -10.28 -3.76 11.44
CA ASP A 230 -10.27 -2.30 11.57
C ASP A 230 -9.59 -1.81 12.86
N ALA A 231 -9.72 -2.55 13.97
CA ALA A 231 -9.00 -2.26 15.21
C ALA A 231 -7.47 -2.36 15.01
N ILE A 232 -6.99 -3.45 14.39
CA ILE A 232 -5.57 -3.65 14.06
C ILE A 232 -5.08 -2.51 13.16
N PHE A 233 -5.77 -2.25 12.05
CA PHE A 233 -5.36 -1.20 11.12
C PHE A 233 -5.32 0.19 11.77
N SER A 234 -6.27 0.49 12.65
CA SER A 234 -6.31 1.76 13.38
C SER A 234 -5.15 1.87 14.36
N ARG A 235 -4.89 0.81 15.13
CA ARG A 235 -3.87 0.82 16.18
C ARG A 235 -2.46 0.88 15.62
N TYR A 236 -2.19 0.12 14.56
CA TYR A 236 -0.87 0.04 13.96
C TYR A 236 -0.63 1.07 12.85
N ARG A 237 -1.57 2.01 12.63
CA ARG A 237 -1.47 3.01 11.55
C ARG A 237 -0.20 3.83 11.65
N THR A 238 0.12 4.38 12.83
CA THR A 238 1.30 5.22 13.02
C THR A 238 2.59 4.43 12.81
N VAL A 239 2.66 3.17 13.27
CA VAL A 239 3.81 2.29 12.99
C VAL A 239 4.00 2.09 11.50
N ALA A 240 2.92 1.79 10.77
CA ALA A 240 2.99 1.59 9.33
C ALA A 240 3.36 2.86 8.57
N GLU A 241 2.89 4.02 9.02
CA GLU A 241 3.23 5.30 8.41
C GLU A 241 4.70 5.67 8.67
N MET A 242 5.26 5.39 9.85
CA MET A 242 6.70 5.56 10.12
C MET A 242 7.57 4.68 9.21
N VAL A 243 7.26 3.38 9.11
CA VAL A 243 7.96 2.48 8.17
C VAL A 243 7.78 2.96 6.74
N GLY A 244 6.58 3.40 6.38
CA GLY A 244 6.31 3.92 5.06
C GLY A 244 7.06 5.24 4.78
N ALA A 245 7.30 6.08 5.78
CA ALA A 245 8.11 7.30 5.66
C ALA A 245 9.60 6.96 5.45
N LEU A 246 10.11 5.94 6.15
CA LEU A 246 11.42 5.36 5.88
C LEU A 246 11.54 4.90 4.43
N LEU A 247 10.58 4.12 3.93
CA LEU A 247 10.58 3.62 2.55
C LEU A 247 10.47 4.75 1.52
N VAL A 248 9.70 5.80 1.82
CA VAL A 248 9.62 7.00 0.98
C VAL A 248 10.96 7.73 0.95
N ALA A 249 11.65 7.88 2.10
CA ALA A 249 12.97 8.48 2.14
C ALA A 249 13.97 7.70 1.28
N GLU A 250 13.98 6.37 1.37
CA GLU A 250 14.82 5.52 0.52
C GLU A 250 14.43 5.57 -0.96
N ALA A 251 13.13 5.64 -1.28
CA ALA A 251 12.70 5.81 -2.67
C ALA A 251 13.19 7.14 -3.25
N LYS A 252 13.24 8.20 -2.42
CA LYS A 252 13.73 9.52 -2.81
C LYS A 252 15.24 9.55 -3.07
N THR A 253 16.05 8.79 -2.33
CA THR A 253 17.51 8.72 -2.57
C THR A 253 17.85 8.05 -3.91
N ARG A 254 16.91 7.28 -4.47
CA ARG A 254 17.05 6.54 -5.74
C ARG A 254 16.21 7.10 -6.87
N ASP A 255 15.56 8.25 -6.68
CA ASP A 255 14.64 8.85 -7.67
C ASP A 255 13.57 7.88 -8.19
N LEU A 256 12.98 7.05 -7.33
CA LEU A 256 11.95 6.10 -7.77
C LEU A 256 10.65 6.83 -8.14
N ASN A 257 9.90 6.31 -9.11
CA ASN A 257 8.49 6.66 -9.17
C ASN A 257 7.79 6.03 -7.95
N VAL A 258 6.94 6.78 -7.24
CA VAL A 258 6.24 6.30 -6.04
C VAL A 258 4.73 6.43 -6.23
N MET A 259 3.99 5.37 -5.92
CA MET A 259 2.52 5.36 -5.91
C MET A 259 2.00 5.19 -4.49
N LEU A 260 1.02 6.01 -4.13
CA LEU A 260 0.38 6.08 -2.82
C LEU A 260 -1.12 5.86 -3.00
N GLU A 261 -1.64 4.73 -2.54
CA GLU A 261 -3.08 4.45 -2.62
C GLU A 261 -3.83 4.88 -1.37
N THR A 262 -5.00 5.47 -1.58
CA THR A 262 -5.92 5.88 -0.53
C THR A 262 -7.37 5.83 -1.03
N SER A 263 -8.32 5.91 -0.10
CA SER A 263 -9.75 5.95 -0.42
C SER A 263 -10.21 7.28 -1.03
N GLY A 264 -9.38 8.32 -1.03
CA GLY A 264 -9.70 9.60 -1.68
C GLY A 264 -10.57 10.57 -0.87
N ARG A 265 -10.80 10.31 0.43
CA ARG A 265 -11.87 10.97 1.21
C ARG A 265 -11.48 12.30 1.87
N ASP A 266 -10.19 12.59 1.97
CA ASP A 266 -9.65 13.66 2.81
C ASP A 266 -8.56 14.41 2.05
N VAL A 267 -8.60 15.74 2.06
CA VAL A 267 -7.60 16.59 1.39
C VAL A 267 -6.20 16.42 2.00
N ALA A 268 -6.12 15.96 3.25
CA ALA A 268 -4.86 15.68 3.94
C ALA A 268 -3.94 14.71 3.18
N MET A 269 -4.47 13.89 2.28
CA MET A 269 -3.64 13.01 1.43
C MET A 269 -2.83 13.76 0.37
N PHE A 270 -3.29 14.93 -0.10
CA PHE A 270 -2.53 15.79 -0.99
C PHE A 270 -1.43 16.51 -0.23
N GLU A 271 -1.78 17.05 0.94
CA GLU A 271 -0.85 17.70 1.85
C GLU A 271 0.28 16.74 2.28
N TYR A 272 -0.03 15.45 2.52
CA TYR A 272 0.97 14.41 2.74
C TYR A 272 1.98 14.32 1.59
N VAL A 273 1.52 14.28 0.34
CA VAL A 273 2.42 14.22 -0.82
C VAL A 273 3.23 15.50 -0.95
N ASP A 274 2.62 16.66 -0.71
CA ASP A 274 3.31 17.94 -0.74
C ASP A 274 4.41 18.04 0.35
N HIS A 275 4.16 17.47 1.53
CA HIS A 275 5.15 17.37 2.61
C HIS A 275 6.35 16.51 2.22
N PHE A 276 6.10 15.28 1.74
CA PHE A 276 7.19 14.31 1.50
C PHE A 276 7.90 14.51 0.15
N PHE A 277 7.25 15.09 -0.86
CA PHE A 277 7.74 15.17 -2.22
C PHE A 277 7.74 16.63 -2.73
N PRO A 278 8.88 17.34 -2.71
CA PRO A 278 8.92 18.72 -3.18
C PRO A 278 8.83 18.84 -4.71
N ASP A 279 8.13 19.87 -5.21
CA ASP A 279 7.96 20.15 -6.65
C ASP A 279 9.29 20.37 -7.39
N ALA A 280 10.31 20.83 -6.66
CA ALA A 280 11.65 20.99 -7.17
C ALA A 280 12.23 19.67 -7.71
N HIS A 281 11.83 18.53 -7.13
CA HIS A 281 12.42 17.22 -7.40
C HIS A 281 11.45 16.24 -8.06
N TYR A 282 10.16 16.27 -7.70
CA TYR A 282 9.15 15.34 -8.21
C TYR A 282 8.11 16.02 -9.09
N ARG A 283 7.60 15.29 -10.09
CA ARG A 283 6.31 15.57 -10.74
C ARG A 283 5.20 14.93 -9.91
N LYS A 284 4.08 15.63 -9.74
CA LYS A 284 2.94 15.13 -8.97
C LYS A 284 1.75 14.83 -9.88
N LEU A 285 1.12 13.69 -9.65
CA LEU A 285 -0.04 13.22 -10.39
C LEU A 285 -1.09 12.67 -9.41
N ALA A 286 -2.33 13.09 -9.55
CA ALA A 286 -3.46 12.47 -8.87
C ALA A 286 -4.31 11.66 -9.87
N LEU A 287 -4.51 10.38 -9.57
CA LEU A 287 -5.36 9.47 -10.33
C LEU A 287 -6.65 9.21 -9.57
N ASN A 288 -7.79 9.50 -10.16
CA ASN A 288 -9.10 9.17 -9.60
C ASN A 288 -9.79 8.09 -10.40
N PHE A 289 -9.98 6.93 -9.77
CA PHE A 289 -10.73 5.81 -10.33
C PHE A 289 -12.17 5.85 -9.83
N GLU A 290 -13.11 5.81 -10.76
CA GLU A 290 -14.54 5.79 -10.48
C GLU A 290 -15.18 4.56 -11.10
N ILE A 291 -15.96 3.81 -10.31
CA ILE A 291 -16.74 2.68 -10.80
C ILE A 291 -18.18 3.12 -11.06
N GLU A 292 -18.73 2.70 -12.20
CA GLU A 292 -20.09 3.01 -12.61
C GLU A 292 -21.14 2.31 -11.75
N ASP A 293 -20.87 1.06 -11.37
CA ASP A 293 -21.74 0.26 -10.50
C ASP A 293 -20.99 -0.22 -9.26
N LEU A 294 -21.35 0.35 -8.11
CA LEU A 294 -20.72 0.06 -6.83
C LEU A 294 -20.98 -1.38 -6.36
N ALA A 295 -22.06 -2.03 -6.77
CA ALA A 295 -22.39 -3.39 -6.34
C ALA A 295 -21.30 -4.40 -6.74
N PHE A 296 -20.59 -4.16 -7.84
CA PHE A 296 -19.45 -4.99 -8.23
C PHE A 296 -18.24 -4.81 -7.31
N ALA A 297 -18.00 -3.58 -6.84
CA ALA A 297 -16.95 -3.31 -5.86
C ALA A 297 -17.25 -3.98 -4.53
N GLU A 298 -18.52 -3.93 -4.08
CA GLU A 298 -19.00 -4.59 -2.87
C GLU A 298 -18.80 -6.12 -2.94
N ARG A 299 -19.31 -6.78 -3.99
CA ARG A 299 -19.09 -8.22 -4.22
C ARG A 299 -17.61 -8.58 -4.25
N SER A 300 -16.79 -7.73 -4.90
CA SER A 300 -15.35 -7.95 -4.97
C SER A 300 -14.66 -7.82 -3.61
N VAL A 301 -15.09 -6.91 -2.73
CA VAL A 301 -14.55 -6.77 -1.38
C VAL A 301 -14.93 -7.98 -0.53
N ASP A 302 -16.19 -8.40 -0.59
CA ASP A 302 -16.70 -9.50 0.22
C ASP A 302 -16.06 -10.84 -0.16
N SER A 303 -16.00 -11.14 -1.46
CA SER A 303 -15.32 -12.34 -1.98
C SER A 303 -13.85 -12.40 -1.55
N ARG A 304 -13.15 -11.26 -1.63
CA ARG A 304 -11.75 -11.16 -1.22
C ARG A 304 -11.59 -11.37 0.29
N MET A 305 -12.48 -10.82 1.11
CA MET A 305 -12.43 -10.97 2.57
C MET A 305 -12.64 -12.44 2.97
N LEU A 306 -13.60 -13.13 2.38
CA LEU A 306 -13.81 -14.56 2.60
C LEU A 306 -12.58 -15.39 2.21
N GLY A 307 -11.97 -15.09 1.06
CA GLY A 307 -10.74 -15.75 0.62
C GLY A 307 -9.55 -15.48 1.54
N GLU A 308 -9.42 -14.25 2.04
CA GLU A 308 -8.42 -13.87 3.05
C GLU A 308 -8.63 -14.64 4.36
N MET A 309 -9.85 -14.70 4.89
CA MET A 309 -10.16 -15.45 6.11
C MET A 309 -9.78 -16.93 5.98
N ALA A 310 -10.12 -17.56 4.84
CA ALA A 310 -9.78 -18.96 4.58
C ALA A 310 -8.26 -19.20 4.50
N ARG A 311 -7.53 -18.38 3.73
CA ARG A 311 -6.05 -18.47 3.64
C ARG A 311 -5.38 -18.21 4.98
N GLY A 312 -5.87 -17.20 5.71
CA GLY A 312 -5.34 -16.81 7.00
C GLY A 312 -5.54 -17.89 8.06
N LYS A 313 -6.72 -18.53 8.10
CA LYS A 313 -6.98 -19.68 8.99
C LYS A 313 -6.01 -20.83 8.71
N ALA A 314 -5.75 -21.14 7.44
CA ALA A 314 -4.78 -22.16 7.05
C ALA A 314 -3.35 -21.77 7.46
N ALA A 315 -2.95 -20.52 7.23
CA ALA A 315 -1.63 -20.01 7.61
C ALA A 315 -1.40 -20.00 9.12
N ALA A 316 -2.40 -19.56 9.89
CA ALA A 316 -2.37 -19.55 11.35
C ALA A 316 -2.24 -20.98 11.92
N ALA A 317 -2.96 -21.94 11.35
CA ALA A 317 -2.86 -23.36 11.73
C ALA A 317 -1.47 -23.96 11.39
N ALA A 318 -0.85 -23.53 10.29
CA ALA A 318 0.49 -23.95 9.91
C ALA A 318 1.60 -23.34 10.78
N GLY A 319 1.31 -22.27 11.53
CA GLY A 319 2.32 -21.56 12.32
C GLY A 319 3.35 -20.82 11.47
N ASP A 320 3.03 -20.50 10.21
CA ASP A 320 3.92 -19.81 9.27
C ASP A 320 3.61 -18.31 9.25
N ALA A 321 4.50 -17.52 9.84
CA ALA A 321 4.37 -16.07 9.92
C ALA A 321 4.31 -15.40 8.55
N ARG A 322 5.07 -15.89 7.56
CA ARG A 322 5.06 -15.35 6.19
C ARG A 322 3.71 -15.59 5.55
N ALA A 323 3.19 -16.81 5.66
CA ALA A 323 1.86 -17.13 5.16
C ALA A 323 0.75 -16.31 5.84
N VAL A 324 0.90 -15.97 7.13
CA VAL A 324 -0.02 -15.07 7.85
C VAL A 324 0.03 -13.65 7.25
N VAL A 325 1.22 -13.12 6.98
CA VAL A 325 1.38 -11.82 6.30
C VAL A 325 0.78 -11.86 4.89
N ASP A 326 1.05 -12.91 4.13
CA ASP A 326 0.61 -13.06 2.74
C ASP A 326 -0.89 -13.31 2.59
N ALA A 327 -1.54 -13.86 3.62
CA ALA A 327 -2.98 -14.06 3.61
C ALA A 327 -3.75 -12.74 3.52
N ASN A 328 -3.22 -11.65 4.09
CA ASN A 328 -3.83 -10.32 4.03
C ASN A 328 -3.89 -9.82 2.58
N ALA A 329 -5.11 -9.58 2.10
CA ALA A 329 -5.43 -9.21 0.72
C ALA A 329 -5.97 -7.79 0.59
N GLY A 330 -5.94 -6.98 1.65
CA GLY A 330 -6.29 -5.57 1.57
C GLY A 330 -6.53 -4.89 2.91
N GLY A 331 -7.15 -3.70 2.83
CA GLY A 331 -7.55 -2.92 4.00
C GLY A 331 -8.65 -3.54 4.87
N PRO A 332 -9.05 -2.83 5.94
CA PRO A 332 -9.95 -3.36 6.97
C PRO A 332 -11.44 -3.29 6.61
N TYR A 333 -11.79 -2.46 5.63
CA TYR A 333 -13.17 -2.13 5.35
C TYR A 333 -13.89 -3.21 4.53
N GLY A 334 -15.05 -3.65 5.02
CA GLY A 334 -16.03 -4.45 4.26
C GLY A 334 -16.86 -3.60 3.30
N SER A 335 -17.73 -4.26 2.53
CA SER A 335 -18.59 -3.62 1.51
C SER A 335 -19.51 -2.53 2.07
N ALA A 336 -19.99 -2.68 3.31
CA ALA A 336 -21.00 -1.80 3.92
C ALA A 336 -20.64 -0.30 3.99
N VAL A 337 -19.35 0.06 3.95
CA VAL A 337 -18.92 1.47 4.01
C VAL A 337 -18.68 2.09 2.64
N LEU A 338 -18.66 1.31 1.56
CA LEU A 338 -18.18 1.77 0.26
C LEU A 338 -19.01 2.90 -0.34
N ALA A 339 -20.34 2.91 -0.12
CA ALA A 339 -21.20 3.99 -0.61
C ALA A 339 -20.84 5.34 0.02
N GLY A 340 -20.58 5.36 1.33
CA GLY A 340 -20.10 6.55 2.04
C GLY A 340 -18.73 6.99 1.54
N VAL A 341 -17.82 6.02 1.36
CA VAL A 341 -16.47 6.27 0.84
C VAL A 341 -16.51 6.87 -0.57
N GLN A 342 -17.34 6.34 -1.48
CA GLN A 342 -17.47 6.85 -2.85
C GLN A 342 -17.97 8.29 -2.87
N ARG A 343 -19.00 8.59 -2.08
CA ARG A 343 -19.55 9.94 -1.96
C ARG A 343 -18.50 10.92 -1.44
N ASP A 344 -17.84 10.57 -0.34
CA ASP A 344 -16.81 11.42 0.28
C ASP A 344 -15.62 11.62 -0.67
N SER A 345 -15.21 10.57 -1.40
CA SER A 345 -14.15 10.63 -2.40
C SER A 345 -14.50 11.51 -3.59
N ARG A 346 -15.72 11.41 -4.12
CA ARG A 346 -16.21 12.29 -5.21
C ARG A 346 -16.23 13.75 -4.77
N ALA A 347 -16.70 14.03 -3.56
CA ALA A 347 -16.74 15.38 -3.01
C ALA A 347 -15.33 15.97 -2.85
N CYS A 348 -14.39 15.20 -2.30
CA CYS A 348 -13.00 15.61 -2.18
C CYS A 348 -12.36 15.86 -3.56
N TRP A 349 -12.52 14.93 -4.50
CA TRP A 349 -11.99 15.07 -5.86
C TRP A 349 -12.52 16.31 -6.56
N ALA A 350 -13.84 16.55 -6.51
CA ALA A 350 -14.46 17.73 -7.11
C ALA A 350 -13.89 19.04 -6.52
N LYS A 351 -13.72 19.09 -5.20
CA LYS A 351 -13.14 20.26 -4.50
C LYS A 351 -11.71 20.54 -4.95
N VAL A 352 -10.89 19.50 -5.11
CA VAL A 352 -9.49 19.65 -5.55
C VAL A 352 -9.43 20.03 -7.03
N ALA A 353 -10.20 19.36 -7.89
CA ALA A 353 -10.25 19.65 -9.31
C ALA A 353 -10.75 21.07 -9.63
N ALA A 354 -11.63 21.62 -8.79
CA ALA A 354 -12.10 23.01 -8.89
C ALA A 354 -11.08 24.04 -8.37
N GLY A 355 -10.03 23.61 -7.66
CA GLY A 355 -9.07 24.49 -6.97
C GLY A 355 -9.54 25.01 -5.60
N ASP A 356 -10.73 24.60 -5.14
CA ASP A 356 -11.34 25.06 -3.88
C ASP A 356 -10.71 24.43 -2.63
N ALA A 357 -9.85 23.42 -2.80
CA ALA A 357 -9.23 22.68 -1.71
C ALA A 357 -7.96 23.33 -1.14
N GLY A 358 -7.36 24.31 -1.85
CA GLY A 358 -6.07 24.91 -1.46
C GLY A 358 -4.86 23.97 -1.61
N VAL A 359 -5.04 22.82 -2.25
CA VAL A 359 -4.02 21.79 -2.51
C VAL A 359 -4.12 21.31 -3.95
N GLY A 360 -3.08 20.66 -4.47
CA GLY A 360 -3.12 20.06 -5.82
C GLY A 360 -3.00 21.06 -6.98
N ALA A 361 -2.81 22.36 -6.71
CA ALA A 361 -2.79 23.39 -7.76
C ALA A 361 -1.68 23.22 -8.81
N THR A 362 -0.53 22.65 -8.42
CA THR A 362 0.62 22.38 -9.31
C THR A 362 0.63 20.95 -9.87
N TRP A 363 -0.39 20.16 -9.57
CA TRP A 363 -0.40 18.74 -9.89
C TRP A 363 -1.01 18.47 -11.26
N HIS A 364 -0.58 17.36 -11.86
CA HIS A 364 -1.34 16.73 -12.94
C HIS A 364 -2.52 15.96 -12.34
N MET A 365 -3.59 15.84 -13.09
CA MET A 365 -4.78 15.09 -12.67
C MET A 365 -5.21 14.15 -13.80
N ALA A 366 -5.75 12.99 -13.45
CA ALA A 366 -6.36 12.08 -14.42
C ALA A 366 -7.56 11.38 -13.78
N SER A 367 -8.69 11.39 -14.49
CA SER A 367 -9.91 10.68 -14.08
C SER A 367 -10.12 9.47 -14.99
N LEU A 368 -10.35 8.31 -14.38
CA LEU A 368 -10.51 7.03 -15.05
C LEU A 368 -11.85 6.39 -14.63
N ALA A 369 -12.64 5.98 -15.61
CA ALA A 369 -13.92 5.32 -15.39
C ALA A 369 -13.79 3.81 -15.59
N ILE A 370 -14.34 3.04 -14.66
CA ILE A 370 -14.41 1.58 -14.69
C ILE A 370 -15.85 1.15 -14.94
N SER A 371 -16.04 0.38 -16.01
CA SER A 371 -17.31 -0.30 -16.31
C SER A 371 -17.16 -1.78 -15.99
N PRO A 372 -17.73 -2.26 -14.88
CA PRO A 372 -17.70 -3.67 -14.54
C PRO A 372 -18.72 -4.46 -15.39
N SER A 373 -18.56 -5.78 -15.43
CA SER A 373 -19.50 -6.69 -16.07
C SER A 373 -19.45 -8.07 -15.40
N ASP A 374 -20.59 -8.77 -15.34
CA ASP A 374 -20.66 -10.17 -14.92
C ASP A 374 -20.37 -11.13 -16.10
N ASP A 375 -20.67 -10.71 -17.34
CA ASP A 375 -20.63 -11.56 -18.54
C ASP A 375 -19.44 -11.27 -19.48
N ALA A 376 -18.72 -10.18 -19.24
CA ALA A 376 -17.60 -9.72 -20.04
C ALA A 376 -16.42 -9.26 -19.16
N PRO A 377 -15.21 -9.12 -19.73
CA PRO A 377 -14.12 -8.45 -19.02
C PRO A 377 -14.55 -7.05 -18.55
N TRP A 378 -14.04 -6.64 -17.40
CA TRP A 378 -14.19 -5.26 -16.96
C TRP A 378 -13.46 -4.34 -17.92
N THR A 379 -13.93 -3.10 -18.07
CA THR A 379 -13.22 -2.12 -18.89
C THR A 379 -12.85 -0.89 -18.10
N LEU A 380 -11.78 -0.24 -18.53
CA LEU A 380 -11.33 1.05 -18.03
C LEU A 380 -11.18 2.00 -19.22
N ARG A 381 -11.55 3.26 -19.03
CA ARG A 381 -11.34 4.34 -20.01
C ARG A 381 -11.00 5.65 -19.32
N ALA A 382 -10.35 6.57 -20.03
CA ALA A 382 -10.27 7.95 -19.59
C ALA A 382 -11.68 8.54 -19.44
N ALA A 383 -11.92 9.35 -18.40
CA ALA A 383 -13.19 10.05 -18.20
C ALA A 383 -13.31 11.29 -19.10
N THR A 384 -13.06 11.09 -20.40
CA THR A 384 -13.11 12.10 -21.45
C THR A 384 -13.92 11.60 -22.64
N ALA A 385 -14.47 12.50 -23.44
CA ALA A 385 -15.29 12.13 -24.58
C ALA A 385 -14.46 11.41 -25.66
N GLY A 386 -14.96 10.28 -26.16
CA GLY A 386 -14.29 9.51 -27.22
C GLY A 386 -13.06 8.71 -26.78
N ALA A 387 -12.83 8.57 -25.46
CA ALA A 387 -11.74 7.78 -24.92
C ALA A 387 -11.81 6.29 -25.32
N THR A 388 -10.64 5.69 -25.47
CA THR A 388 -10.50 4.26 -25.76
C THR A 388 -10.93 3.44 -24.54
N SER A 389 -11.69 2.37 -24.76
CA SER A 389 -12.06 1.39 -23.73
C SER A 389 -11.08 0.22 -23.75
N PHE A 390 -10.44 -0.03 -22.61
CA PHE A 390 -9.46 -1.08 -22.45
C PHE A 390 -10.02 -2.20 -21.56
N ALA A 391 -10.07 -3.41 -22.10
CA ALA A 391 -10.55 -4.59 -21.38
C ALA A 391 -9.47 -5.18 -20.46
N TYR A 392 -9.90 -5.66 -19.29
CA TYR A 392 -9.06 -6.43 -18.38
C TYR A 392 -9.90 -7.40 -17.55
N SER A 393 -9.27 -8.51 -17.17
CA SER A 393 -9.86 -9.47 -16.23
C SER A 393 -9.29 -9.20 -14.84
N PRO A 394 -10.14 -9.02 -13.82
CA PRO A 394 -9.67 -8.98 -12.43
C PRO A 394 -8.86 -10.24 -12.13
N ARG A 395 -7.60 -10.08 -11.71
CA ARG A 395 -6.82 -11.22 -11.18
C ARG A 395 -7.37 -11.54 -9.78
N SER A 396 -7.69 -12.83 -9.57
CA SER A 396 -8.31 -13.35 -8.34
C SER A 396 -7.36 -13.30 -7.15
#